data_AF-A0A177CNA2-F1
#
_entry.id   AF-A0A177CNA2-F1
#
_cell.length_a   1.000
_cell.length_b   1.000
_cell.length_c   1.000
_cell.angle_alpha   90.00
_cell.angle_beta   90.00
_cell.angle_gamma   90.00
#
_symmetry.space_group_name_H-M   'P 1'
#
loop_
_entity.id
_entity.type
_entity.pdbx_description
1 polymer ?
#
loop_
_entity_poly.entity_id
_entity_poly.type
_entity_poly.pdbx_seq_one_letter_code
_entity_poly.pdbx_strand_id
1 'polypeptide(L)'
;MSQPNAMLALFLDGNLSFQLTREGFAGSKPRLMIQMHDTSSAATIIIPGYQPSMKGFSLAFALQGGLLDLFDAGSNSKIPVPSNNAQPGELVVRAGAPSQWFNLRFDPCEDFGQGPPEQVPVRFLPRPIKLNVFDEATAPPQFSLSLTPTNKICHLSGEPRFGFKLEFMSHINEVITVCLYKTPLRELHGLEDVAIVEDEGGEEVEWPWGIGCWEGPEPFPSDDNFEELKPGVPYKTTFWLDKFDTRTSTGGELESLQARTRYTGMVSDDLRSGFGNWRRGNKEKLLAGDVKEKEERWKSGSGCSAQSIIEVSDPFTFETAA
;
A
#
# COMPACT_ATOMS: atom_id res chain seq x y z
N MET A 1 1.49 -25.95 13.63
CA MET A 1 0.31 -25.14 14.05
C MET A 1 0.77 -23.69 14.07
N SER A 2 0.36 -22.88 13.10
CA SER A 2 0.62 -21.43 13.10
C SER A 2 -0.21 -20.80 14.21
N GLN A 3 0.41 -20.06 15.11
CA GLN A 3 -0.32 -19.25 16.07
C GLN A 3 -1.14 -18.18 15.33
N PRO A 4 -2.37 -17.87 15.76
CA PRO A 4 -3.12 -16.76 15.20
C PRO A 4 -2.32 -15.46 15.38
N ASN A 5 -2.35 -14.61 14.36
CA ASN A 5 -1.70 -13.30 14.41
C ASN A 5 -2.56 -12.36 15.25
N ALA A 6 -1.92 -11.64 16.17
CA ALA A 6 -2.61 -10.68 17.01
C ALA A 6 -3.18 -9.53 16.17
N MET A 7 -4.51 -9.51 16.02
CA MET A 7 -5.22 -8.46 15.31
C MET A 7 -5.69 -7.38 16.31
N LEU A 8 -5.17 -6.16 16.15
CA LEU A 8 -5.62 -4.99 16.88
C LEU A 8 -6.47 -4.10 15.95
N ALA A 9 -7.62 -3.66 16.42
CA ALA A 9 -8.48 -2.72 15.72
C ALA A 9 -8.65 -1.44 16.55
N LEU A 10 -8.44 -0.31 15.90
CA LEU A 10 -8.67 1.02 16.47
C LEU A 10 -10.03 1.53 15.99
N PHE A 11 -10.91 1.89 16.91
CA PHE A 11 -12.21 2.49 16.62
C PHE A 11 -12.31 3.86 17.29
N LEU A 12 -13.03 4.78 16.66
CA LEU A 12 -13.34 6.08 17.22
C LEU A 12 -14.85 6.20 17.39
N ASP A 13 -15.29 6.70 18.54
CA ASP A 13 -16.70 6.97 18.82
C ASP A 13 -17.05 8.42 18.46
N GLY A 14 -18.00 8.60 17.54
CA GLY A 14 -18.48 9.91 17.04
C GLY A 14 -18.40 10.10 15.52
N ASN A 15 -18.77 11.31 15.05
CA ASN A 15 -18.65 11.70 13.64
C ASN A 15 -17.16 11.80 13.23
N LEU A 16 -16.83 11.32 12.02
CA LEU A 16 -15.47 11.15 11.44
C LEU A 16 -14.67 12.45 11.23
N SER A 17 -15.27 13.60 11.57
CA SER A 17 -14.62 14.89 11.59
C SER A 17 -15.07 15.67 12.82
N PHE A 18 -14.11 16.28 13.52
CA PHE A 18 -14.38 17.24 14.58
C PHE A 18 -13.53 18.48 14.36
N GLN A 19 -14.09 19.65 14.70
CA GLN A 19 -13.38 20.92 14.63
C GLN A 19 -12.59 21.11 15.93
N LEU A 20 -11.30 21.39 15.81
CA LEU A 20 -10.50 21.84 16.95
C LEU A 20 -11.15 23.12 17.51
N THR A 21 -11.41 23.15 18.82
CA THR A 21 -12.11 24.22 19.61
C THR A 21 -13.63 24.17 19.74
N ARG A 22 -14.33 23.29 19.02
CA ARG A 22 -15.75 23.03 19.32
C ARG A 22 -15.84 21.76 20.17
N GLU A 23 -16.37 21.86 21.39
CA GLU A 23 -17.04 20.71 21.98
C GLU A 23 -18.04 20.23 20.91
N GLY A 24 -17.99 18.95 20.53
CA GLY A 24 -18.80 18.45 19.42
C GLY A 24 -20.28 18.81 19.60
N PHE A 25 -21.10 18.68 18.54
CA PHE A 25 -22.53 19.05 18.59
C PHE A 25 -23.34 18.37 19.74
N ALA A 26 -22.77 17.39 20.44
CA ALA A 26 -23.32 16.71 21.61
C ALA A 26 -22.49 16.87 22.93
N GLY A 27 -21.46 17.73 22.98
CA GLY A 27 -20.65 17.95 24.19
C GLY A 27 -19.69 16.80 24.58
N SER A 28 -19.59 15.74 23.78
CA SER A 28 -18.70 14.60 24.06
C SER A 28 -17.31 14.80 23.46
N LYS A 29 -16.27 14.59 24.29
CA LYS A 29 -14.87 14.54 23.84
C LYS A 29 -14.65 13.27 23.02
N PRO A 30 -13.92 13.31 21.89
CA PRO A 30 -13.65 12.13 21.08
C PRO A 30 -12.87 11.09 21.91
N ARG A 31 -13.28 9.82 21.80
CA ARG A 31 -12.66 8.69 22.49
C ARG A 31 -12.13 7.70 21.46
N LEU A 32 -10.89 7.26 21.65
CA LEU A 32 -10.27 6.18 20.88
C LEU A 32 -10.52 4.87 21.64
N MET A 33 -11.23 3.93 21.02
CA MET A 33 -11.31 2.55 21.47
C MET A 33 -10.21 1.73 20.80
N ILE A 34 -9.50 0.96 21.61
CA ILE A 34 -8.58 -0.05 21.14
C ILE A 34 -9.20 -1.40 21.49
N GLN A 35 -9.43 -2.21 20.47
CA GLN A 35 -10.02 -3.53 20.60
C GLN A 35 -9.04 -4.55 20.04
N MET A 36 -8.71 -5.55 20.86
CA MET A 36 -7.91 -6.69 20.43
C MET A 36 -8.86 -7.82 20.07
N HIS A 37 -8.74 -8.36 18.85
CA HIS A 37 -9.57 -9.47 18.39
C HIS A 37 -8.91 -10.83 18.62
N ASP A 38 -7.60 -10.87 18.88
CA ASP A 38 -6.87 -12.08 19.26
C ASP A 38 -6.58 -12.09 20.77
N THR A 39 -6.79 -13.24 21.39
CA THR A 39 -6.67 -13.45 22.85
C THR A 39 -5.50 -14.34 23.24
N SER A 40 -4.64 -14.72 22.28
CA SER A 40 -3.58 -15.70 22.49
C SER A 40 -2.26 -15.13 23.03
N SER A 41 -1.96 -13.85 22.80
CA SER A 41 -0.77 -13.16 23.30
C SER A 41 -1.02 -11.67 23.55
N ALA A 42 -0.25 -11.06 24.45
CA ALA A 42 -0.30 -9.61 24.65
C ALA A 42 0.38 -8.88 23.49
N ALA A 43 -0.11 -7.70 23.13
CA ALA A 43 0.49 -6.84 22.13
C ALA A 43 0.92 -5.51 22.78
N THR A 44 2.14 -5.06 22.49
CA THR A 44 2.62 -3.74 22.89
C THR A 44 2.52 -2.80 21.70
N ILE A 45 1.69 -1.76 21.83
CA ILE A 45 1.59 -0.69 20.84
C ILE A 45 2.48 0.45 21.32
N ILE A 46 3.49 0.78 20.52
CA ILE A 46 4.32 1.97 20.75
C ILE A 46 3.59 3.14 20.13
N ILE A 47 3.00 4.00 20.97
CA ILE A 47 2.25 5.17 20.54
C ILE A 47 2.95 6.41 21.08
N PRO A 48 3.49 7.28 20.20
CA PRO A 48 4.00 8.57 20.61
C PRO A 48 2.97 9.32 21.48
N GLY A 49 3.37 9.74 22.69
CA GLY A 49 2.52 10.51 23.58
C GLY A 49 1.44 9.75 24.35
N TYR A 50 1.45 8.41 24.36
CA TYR A 50 0.62 7.65 25.30
C TYR A 50 1.07 7.90 26.74
N GLN A 51 0.13 8.26 27.61
CA GLN A 51 0.38 8.46 29.04
C GLN A 51 -0.34 7.39 29.86
N PRO A 52 0.37 6.35 30.34
CA PRO A 52 -0.24 5.23 31.07
C PRO A 52 -1.02 5.68 32.31
N SER A 53 -0.49 6.67 33.04
CA SER A 53 -1.09 7.24 34.26
C SER A 53 -2.43 7.93 34.00
N MET A 54 -2.67 8.39 32.77
CA MET A 54 -3.83 9.21 32.41
C MET A 54 -4.85 8.50 31.53
N LYS A 55 -4.57 7.26 31.09
CA LYS A 55 -5.39 6.48 30.14
C LYS A 55 -5.86 7.34 28.95
N GLY A 56 -4.92 8.08 28.35
CA GLY A 56 -5.21 8.99 27.26
C GLY A 56 -4.03 9.19 26.33
N PHE A 57 -4.33 9.76 25.17
CA PHE A 57 -3.37 10.13 24.14
C PHE A 57 -3.36 11.64 23.97
N SER A 58 -2.19 12.23 23.79
CA SER A 58 -2.08 13.58 23.24
C SER A 58 -2.39 13.52 21.74
N LEU A 59 -3.33 14.35 21.29
CA LEU A 59 -3.63 14.49 19.87
C LEU A 59 -2.42 14.98 19.08
N ALA A 60 -1.65 15.92 19.65
CA ALA A 60 -0.44 16.44 19.03
C ALA A 60 0.58 15.31 18.75
N PHE A 61 0.83 14.43 19.73
CA PHE A 61 1.75 13.32 19.52
C PHE A 61 1.18 12.23 18.59
N ALA A 62 -0.14 12.00 18.59
CA ALA A 62 -0.76 11.09 17.63
C ALA A 62 -0.64 11.61 16.18
N LEU A 63 -0.80 12.92 15.97
CA LEU A 63 -0.59 13.57 14.68
C LEU A 63 0.89 13.53 14.25
N GLN A 64 1.81 13.80 15.18
CA GLN A 64 3.26 13.76 14.93
C GLN A 64 3.77 12.36 14.63
N GLY A 65 3.20 11.35 15.28
CA GLY A 65 3.52 9.94 15.08
C GLY A 65 2.89 9.32 13.84
N GLY A 66 2.16 10.10 13.03
CA GLY A 66 1.45 9.61 11.84
C GLY A 66 0.29 8.67 12.14
N LEU A 67 -0.14 8.58 13.40
CA LEU A 67 -1.35 7.82 13.76
C LEU A 67 -2.61 8.49 13.23
N LEU A 68 -2.56 9.82 13.09
CA LEU A 68 -3.64 10.68 12.64
C LEU A 68 -3.10 11.69 11.63
N ASP A 69 -3.96 12.12 10.70
CA ASP A 69 -3.65 13.18 9.74
C ASP A 69 -4.48 14.44 10.01
N LEU A 70 -3.86 15.60 9.80
CA LEU A 70 -4.49 16.91 9.91
C LEU A 70 -4.79 17.44 8.50
N PHE A 71 -6.00 17.98 8.29
CA PHE A 71 -6.42 18.53 6.99
C PHE A 71 -7.02 19.92 7.14
N ASP A 72 -6.81 20.76 6.13
CA ASP A 72 -7.47 22.06 6.03
C ASP A 72 -8.93 21.93 5.58
N ALA A 73 -9.82 22.74 6.13
CA ALA A 73 -11.26 22.66 5.90
C ALA A 73 -11.68 23.06 4.50
N GLY A 74 -11.09 24.14 4.00
CA GLY A 74 -11.50 24.76 2.76
C GLY A 74 -10.91 24.05 1.55
N SER A 75 -9.64 23.65 1.68
CA SER A 75 -8.87 23.06 0.58
C SER A 75 -8.80 21.53 0.61
N ASN A 76 -9.16 20.89 1.73
CA ASN A 76 -8.96 19.45 1.96
C ASN A 76 -7.49 19.02 1.75
N SER A 77 -6.55 19.94 1.90
CA SER A 77 -5.12 19.66 1.80
C SER A 77 -4.58 19.20 3.16
N LYS A 78 -3.65 18.24 3.14
CA LYS A 78 -2.99 17.74 4.36
C LYS A 78 -2.10 18.83 4.95
N ILE A 79 -2.31 19.17 6.22
CA ILE A 79 -1.50 20.15 6.94
C ILE A 79 -0.29 19.41 7.55
N PRO A 80 0.95 19.82 7.22
CA PRO A 80 2.13 19.20 7.79
C PRO A 80 2.21 19.49 9.28
N VAL A 81 2.37 18.43 10.08
CA VAL A 81 2.55 18.54 11.53
C VAL A 81 4.04 18.41 11.84
N PRO A 82 4.68 19.41 12.48
CA PRO A 82 6.11 19.36 12.80
C PRO A 82 6.41 18.17 13.71
N SER A 83 7.42 17.37 13.36
CA SER A 83 7.87 16.26 14.20
C SER A 83 8.42 16.77 15.54
N ASN A 84 8.20 16.01 16.61
CA ASN A 84 8.77 16.28 17.92
C ASN A 84 9.54 15.03 18.41
N ASN A 85 10.65 15.26 19.11
CA ASN A 85 11.54 14.21 19.63
C ASN A 85 11.05 13.62 20.96
N ALA A 86 9.74 13.64 21.22
CA ALA A 86 9.19 13.09 22.46
C ALA A 86 9.37 11.56 22.48
N GLN A 87 9.78 11.02 23.62
CA GLN A 87 9.90 9.56 23.79
C GLN A 87 8.52 8.91 23.65
N PRO A 88 8.39 7.85 22.85
CA PRO A 88 7.11 7.19 22.66
C PRO A 88 6.65 6.48 23.93
N GLY A 89 5.33 6.46 24.16
CA GLY A 89 4.74 5.72 25.26
C GLY A 89 4.40 4.29 24.84
N GLU A 90 4.55 3.34 25.76
CA GLU A 90 4.21 1.94 25.53
C GLU A 90 2.82 1.61 26.11
N LEU A 91 1.88 1.23 25.23
CA LEU A 91 0.60 0.68 25.63
C LEU A 91 0.62 -0.84 25.48
N VAL A 92 0.59 -1.55 26.61
CA VAL A 92 0.48 -3.02 26.62
C VAL A 92 -1.00 -3.43 26.66
N VAL A 93 -1.50 -3.97 25.54
CA VAL A 93 -2.83 -4.58 25.45
C VAL A 93 -2.70 -6.07 25.75
N ARG A 94 -3.23 -6.49 26.89
CA ARG A 94 -3.16 -7.90 27.32
C ARG A 94 -4.10 -8.77 26.47
N ALA A 95 -3.67 -10.00 26.21
CA ALA A 95 -4.49 -11.01 25.55
C ALA A 95 -5.84 -11.18 26.28
N GLY A 96 -6.94 -11.15 25.54
CA GLY A 96 -8.29 -11.27 26.11
C GLY A 96 -8.77 -10.06 26.90
N ALA A 97 -8.05 -8.93 26.84
CA ALA A 97 -8.51 -7.70 27.47
C ALA A 97 -9.83 -7.22 26.82
N PRO A 98 -10.81 -6.75 27.63
CA PRO A 98 -12.00 -6.11 27.08
C PRO A 98 -11.60 -4.84 26.32
N SER A 99 -12.47 -4.39 25.41
CA SER A 99 -12.27 -3.13 24.68
C SER A 99 -11.90 -1.98 25.63
N GLN A 100 -10.77 -1.33 25.36
CA GLN A 100 -10.26 -0.24 26.19
C GLN A 100 -10.54 1.09 25.52
N TRP A 101 -11.16 2.00 26.26
CA TRP A 101 -11.44 3.36 25.82
C TRP A 101 -10.40 4.31 26.39
N PHE A 102 -9.84 5.14 25.52
CA PHE A 102 -8.86 6.15 25.84
C PHE A 102 -9.37 7.51 25.39
N ASN A 103 -9.12 8.53 26.23
CA ASN A 103 -9.49 9.89 25.88
C ASN A 103 -8.42 10.49 24.96
N LEU A 104 -8.83 11.09 23.85
CA LEU A 104 -7.96 11.98 23.08
C LEU A 104 -7.96 13.33 23.78
N ARG A 105 -6.79 13.78 24.25
CA ARG A 105 -6.61 15.10 24.84
C ARG A 105 -6.04 16.03 23.80
N PHE A 106 -6.63 17.21 23.76
CA PHE A 106 -6.22 18.30 22.90
C PHE A 106 -6.15 19.55 23.78
N ASP A 107 -4.99 20.16 23.89
CA ASP A 107 -4.84 21.47 24.51
C ASP A 107 -4.44 22.48 23.42
N PRO A 108 -5.41 23.23 22.86
CA PRO A 108 -5.12 24.17 21.78
C PRO A 108 -4.11 25.25 22.18
N CYS A 109 -3.99 25.58 23.47
CA CYS A 109 -3.07 26.61 23.96
C CYS A 109 -1.62 26.10 24.04
N GLU A 110 -1.43 24.84 24.40
CA GLU A 110 -0.09 24.23 24.49
C GLU A 110 0.39 23.66 23.15
N ASP A 111 -0.51 23.08 22.35
CA ASP A 111 -0.15 22.25 21.20
C ASP A 111 0.11 23.05 19.89
N PHE A 112 -0.49 24.23 19.70
CA PHE A 112 -0.45 24.97 18.42
C PHE A 112 0.15 26.40 18.50
N GLY A 113 0.56 26.84 19.70
CA GLY A 113 1.08 28.20 19.90
C GLY A 113 0.02 29.30 19.77
N GLN A 114 0.25 30.46 20.40
CA GLN A 114 -0.73 31.54 20.51
C GLN A 114 -1.05 32.20 19.16
N GLY A 115 -2.06 31.68 18.46
CA GLY A 115 -2.77 32.33 17.37
C GLY A 115 -4.25 31.93 17.41
N PRO A 116 -5.20 32.79 16.99
CA PRO A 116 -6.60 32.42 16.98
C PRO A 116 -6.77 31.19 16.07
N PRO A 117 -7.33 30.07 16.56
CA PRO A 117 -7.47 28.87 15.76
C PRO A 117 -8.53 29.11 14.69
N GLU A 118 -8.08 29.30 13.46
CA GLU A 118 -8.94 29.13 12.30
C GLU A 118 -9.50 27.70 12.33
N GLN A 119 -10.76 27.51 11.91
CA GLN A 119 -11.48 26.24 12.09
C GLN A 119 -10.87 25.12 11.24
N VAL A 120 -9.85 24.42 11.75
CA VAL A 120 -9.21 23.30 11.07
C VAL A 120 -9.96 22.00 11.44
N PRO A 121 -10.62 21.32 10.48
CA PRO A 121 -11.25 20.04 10.71
C PRO A 121 -10.20 18.93 10.69
N VAL A 122 -10.12 18.19 11.79
CA VAL A 122 -9.37 16.94 11.80
C VAL A 122 -10.26 15.87 11.18
N ARG A 123 -9.78 15.21 10.12
CA ARG A 123 -10.44 14.05 9.53
C ARG A 123 -9.69 12.79 9.93
N PHE A 124 -10.43 11.80 10.41
CA PHE A 124 -9.89 10.47 10.67
C PHE A 124 -9.93 9.61 9.41
N LEU A 125 -8.96 8.70 9.26
CA LEU A 125 -8.99 7.67 8.23
C LEU A 125 -10.29 6.83 8.35
N PRO A 126 -10.88 6.38 7.22
CA PRO A 126 -12.19 5.76 7.22
C PRO A 126 -12.17 4.34 7.83
N ARG A 127 -12.77 4.19 9.03
CA ARG A 127 -13.14 2.92 9.71
C ARG A 127 -11.96 1.95 9.95
N PRO A 128 -12.14 0.92 10.82
CA PRO A 128 -11.16 0.61 11.86
C PRO A 128 -9.76 0.39 11.28
N ILE A 129 -8.79 1.14 11.80
CA ILE A 129 -7.39 0.93 11.46
C ILE A 129 -7.03 -0.42 12.07
N LYS A 130 -6.90 -1.43 11.19
CA LYS A 130 -6.46 -2.77 11.55
C LYS A 130 -4.94 -2.75 11.59
N LEU A 131 -4.39 -2.76 12.80
CA LEU A 131 -2.97 -2.92 13.03
C LEU A 131 -2.69 -4.42 13.19
N ASN A 132 -1.99 -4.98 12.23
CA ASN A 132 -1.49 -6.35 12.34
C ASN A 132 -0.10 -6.27 13.00
N VAL A 133 0.02 -6.85 14.20
CA VAL A 133 1.32 -6.97 14.88
C VAL A 133 1.86 -8.35 14.58
N PHE A 134 3.04 -8.40 13.97
CA PHE A 134 3.71 -9.64 13.63
C PHE A 134 4.99 -9.78 14.44
N ASP A 135 5.34 -11.02 14.78
CA ASP A 135 6.71 -11.35 15.20
C ASP A 135 7.64 -11.10 14.01
N GLU A 136 8.84 -10.56 14.22
CA GLU A 136 9.81 -10.30 13.16
C GLU A 136 10.08 -11.56 12.30
N ALA A 137 10.11 -12.74 12.93
CA ALA A 137 10.32 -14.01 12.24
C ALA A 137 9.13 -14.41 11.35
N THR A 138 7.91 -13.97 11.67
CA THR A 138 6.67 -14.34 10.97
C THR A 138 6.03 -13.18 10.21
N ALA A 139 6.61 -11.98 10.31
CA ALA A 139 6.13 -10.77 9.67
C ALA A 139 6.02 -10.96 8.16
N PRO A 140 4.89 -10.63 7.54
CA PRO A 140 4.84 -10.64 6.11
C PRO A 140 5.81 -9.62 5.52
N PRO A 141 6.31 -9.89 4.32
CA PRO A 141 7.18 -8.97 3.64
C PRO A 141 6.46 -7.67 3.34
N GLN A 142 7.18 -6.59 3.61
CA GLN A 142 6.79 -5.25 3.23
C GLN A 142 7.48 -4.89 1.92
N PHE A 143 6.69 -4.37 1.00
CA PHE A 143 7.14 -3.91 -0.30
C PHE A 143 6.56 -2.53 -0.60
N SER A 144 7.31 -1.72 -1.34
CA SER A 144 6.79 -0.54 -2.00
C SER A 144 6.73 -0.78 -3.50
N LEU A 145 5.61 -0.45 -4.11
CA LEU A 145 5.37 -0.50 -5.54
C LEU A 145 5.07 0.91 -6.02
N SER A 146 5.92 1.44 -6.90
CA SER A 146 5.71 2.72 -7.55
C SER A 146 5.56 2.55 -9.05
N LEU A 147 4.53 3.16 -9.61
CA LEU A 147 4.32 3.25 -11.04
C LEU A 147 4.27 4.72 -11.45
N THR A 148 5.12 5.11 -12.40
CA THR A 148 5.22 6.50 -12.84
C THR A 148 5.38 6.57 -14.36
N PRO A 149 4.87 7.60 -15.03
CA PRO A 149 5.06 7.72 -16.46
C PRO A 149 6.52 8.10 -16.76
N THR A 150 7.04 7.66 -17.91
CA THR A 150 8.42 7.96 -18.33
C THR A 150 8.64 9.46 -18.54
N ASN A 151 7.56 10.20 -18.86
CA ASN A 151 7.50 11.64 -19.04
C ASN A 151 6.09 12.15 -18.64
N LYS A 152 5.90 13.47 -18.48
CA LYS A 152 4.57 14.08 -18.25
C LYS A 152 3.76 14.25 -19.53
N ILE A 153 4.43 14.22 -20.68
CA ILE A 153 3.82 14.39 -22.00
C ILE A 153 4.03 13.10 -22.80
N CYS A 154 2.95 12.47 -23.21
CA CYS A 154 2.90 11.34 -24.14
C CYS A 154 2.70 11.87 -25.57
N HIS A 155 3.66 11.65 -26.46
CA HIS A 155 3.49 12.02 -27.86
C HIS A 155 2.86 10.86 -28.62
N LEU A 156 1.68 11.07 -29.22
CA LEU A 156 0.98 10.03 -29.98
C LEU A 156 1.72 9.63 -31.27
N SER A 157 2.74 10.39 -31.65
CA SER A 157 3.74 10.00 -32.66
C SER A 157 4.55 8.76 -32.26
N GLY A 158 4.59 8.40 -30.97
CA GLY A 158 5.47 7.39 -30.36
C GLY A 158 6.86 7.91 -30.00
N GLU A 159 7.18 9.16 -30.33
CA GLU A 159 8.49 9.76 -30.11
C GLU A 159 8.40 11.14 -29.41
N PRO A 160 9.11 11.33 -28.27
CA PRO A 160 9.89 10.35 -27.53
C PRO A 160 9.04 9.21 -26.96
N ARG A 161 9.66 8.03 -26.84
CA ARG A 161 8.99 6.83 -26.33
C ARG A 161 8.35 7.07 -24.96
N PHE A 162 7.07 6.72 -24.85
CA PHE A 162 6.28 6.88 -23.64
C PHE A 162 5.95 5.51 -23.03
N GLY A 163 5.89 5.45 -21.70
CA GLY A 163 5.64 4.21 -20.98
C GLY A 163 5.42 4.44 -19.50
N PHE A 164 5.15 3.36 -18.76
CA PHE A 164 5.05 3.34 -17.32
C PHE A 164 6.26 2.62 -16.71
N LYS A 165 7.02 3.34 -15.88
CA LYS A 165 8.16 2.84 -15.12
C LYS A 165 7.64 2.25 -13.81
N LEU A 166 7.87 0.96 -13.64
CA LEU A 166 7.63 0.25 -12.39
C LEU A 166 8.92 0.20 -11.58
N GLU A 167 8.84 0.59 -10.31
CA GLU A 167 9.86 0.31 -9.30
C GLU A 167 9.22 -0.48 -8.16
N PHE A 168 9.75 -1.66 -7.89
CA PHE A 168 9.32 -2.52 -6.80
C PHE A 168 10.48 -2.77 -5.85
N MET A 169 10.30 -2.48 -4.56
CA MET A 169 11.37 -2.57 -3.57
C MET A 169 10.92 -3.39 -2.37
N SER A 170 11.78 -4.30 -1.93
CA SER A 170 11.60 -4.99 -0.66
C SER A 170 12.22 -4.18 0.48
N HIS A 171 11.47 -4.05 1.57
CA HIS A 171 11.93 -3.42 2.81
C HIS A 171 12.48 -4.44 3.82
N ILE A 172 12.61 -5.70 3.45
CA ILE A 172 13.22 -6.71 4.31
C ILE A 172 14.73 -6.75 4.09
N ASN A 173 15.47 -7.00 5.17
CA ASN A 173 16.92 -7.13 5.18
C ASN A 173 17.43 -8.50 4.68
N GLU A 174 16.56 -9.30 4.06
CA GLU A 174 16.85 -10.62 3.51
C GLU A 174 16.47 -10.68 2.04
N VAL A 175 17.10 -11.58 1.28
CA VAL A 175 16.73 -11.84 -0.11
C VAL A 175 15.37 -12.53 -0.16
N ILE A 176 14.50 -12.08 -1.06
CA ILE A 176 13.21 -12.71 -1.35
C ILE A 176 13.23 -13.20 -2.79
N THR A 177 12.86 -14.45 -3.00
CA THR A 177 12.61 -14.98 -4.35
C THR A 177 11.11 -14.89 -4.64
N VAL A 178 10.74 -14.24 -5.74
CA VAL A 178 9.35 -14.09 -6.20
C VAL A 178 9.15 -14.89 -7.48
N CYS A 179 8.03 -15.60 -7.58
CA CYS A 179 7.60 -16.25 -8.81
C CYS A 179 6.76 -15.28 -9.62
N LEU A 180 7.23 -14.94 -10.83
CA LEU A 180 6.58 -14.04 -11.78
C LEU A 180 5.80 -14.77 -12.86
N TYR A 181 5.72 -16.10 -12.79
CA TYR A 181 4.92 -16.89 -13.72
C TYR A 181 3.45 -16.45 -13.67
N LYS A 182 2.84 -16.22 -14.84
CA LYS A 182 1.46 -15.70 -14.95
C LYS A 182 1.22 -14.38 -14.23
N THR A 183 2.22 -13.52 -14.27
CA THR A 183 2.09 -12.15 -13.78
C THR A 183 2.32 -11.19 -14.93
N PRO A 184 1.81 -9.94 -14.82
CA PRO A 184 2.02 -8.92 -15.85
C PRO A 184 3.51 -8.60 -16.11
N LEU A 185 4.41 -9.01 -15.21
CA LEU A 185 5.85 -8.83 -15.35
C LEU A 185 6.51 -9.80 -16.35
N ARG A 186 5.86 -10.94 -16.64
CA ARG A 186 6.38 -11.97 -17.56
C ARG A 186 5.42 -12.27 -18.71
N GLU A 187 4.13 -12.18 -18.44
CA GLU A 187 3.05 -12.60 -19.34
C GLU A 187 1.97 -11.51 -19.36
N LEU A 188 2.34 -10.34 -19.87
CA LEU A 188 1.45 -9.20 -20.03
C LEU A 188 0.40 -9.50 -21.10
N HIS A 189 -0.90 -9.43 -20.76
CA HIS A 189 -1.98 -9.58 -21.75
C HIS A 189 -2.41 -8.22 -22.29
N GLY A 190 -2.46 -7.20 -21.44
CA GLY A 190 -2.76 -5.82 -21.84
C GLY A 190 -2.21 -4.84 -20.82
N LEU A 191 -2.22 -3.54 -21.13
CA LEU A 191 -1.73 -2.53 -20.18
C LEU A 191 -2.64 -2.34 -18.98
N GLU A 192 -3.92 -2.74 -19.04
CA GLU A 192 -4.82 -2.74 -17.88
C GLU A 192 -4.30 -3.67 -16.77
N ASP A 193 -3.56 -4.73 -17.12
CA ASP A 193 -2.89 -5.60 -16.15
C ASP A 193 -1.81 -4.87 -15.35
N VAL A 194 -1.37 -3.69 -15.78
CA VAL A 194 -0.30 -2.88 -15.17
C VAL A 194 -0.87 -1.60 -14.56
N ALA A 195 -1.70 -0.88 -15.34
CA ALA A 195 -2.19 0.44 -15.01
C ALA A 195 -3.65 0.61 -15.41
N ILE A 196 -4.48 1.02 -14.45
CA ILE A 196 -5.82 1.54 -14.72
C ILE A 196 -5.64 3.02 -15.03
N VAL A 197 -6.10 3.45 -16.21
CA VAL A 197 -5.92 4.83 -16.68
C VAL A 197 -7.28 5.40 -17.05
N GLU A 198 -7.61 6.54 -16.46
CA GLU A 198 -8.87 7.25 -16.68
C GLU A 198 -8.60 8.62 -17.32
N ASP A 199 -9.49 9.07 -18.19
CA ASP A 199 -9.45 10.42 -18.76
C ASP A 199 -10.02 11.50 -17.80
N GLU A 200 -10.09 12.75 -18.24
CA GLU A 200 -10.66 13.84 -17.43
C GLU A 200 -12.15 13.67 -17.11
N GLY A 201 -12.87 12.85 -17.87
CA GLY A 201 -14.26 12.49 -17.64
C GLY A 201 -14.43 11.35 -16.63
N GLY A 202 -13.34 10.67 -16.24
CA GLY A 202 -13.37 9.47 -15.42
C GLY A 202 -13.70 8.20 -16.21
N GLU A 203 -13.61 8.25 -17.54
CA GLU A 203 -13.78 7.06 -18.39
C GLU A 203 -12.44 6.32 -18.51
N GLU A 204 -12.47 5.01 -18.31
CA GLU A 204 -11.29 4.16 -18.38
C GLU A 204 -10.84 3.96 -19.83
N VAL A 205 -9.52 3.99 -20.05
CA VAL A 205 -8.89 3.72 -21.34
C VAL A 205 -8.95 2.22 -21.61
N GLU A 206 -9.65 1.83 -22.67
CA GLU A 206 -9.62 0.45 -23.17
C GLU A 206 -8.30 0.20 -23.93
N TRP A 207 -7.43 -0.60 -23.33
CA TRP A 207 -6.18 -1.02 -23.98
C TRP A 207 -6.41 -2.21 -24.92
N PRO A 208 -5.56 -2.37 -25.95
CA PRO A 208 -5.55 -3.58 -26.75
C PRO A 208 -5.21 -4.80 -25.87
N TRP A 209 -6.07 -5.82 -25.91
CA TRP A 209 -5.89 -7.05 -25.13
C TRP A 209 -5.36 -8.20 -25.99
N GLY A 210 -4.32 -8.87 -25.51
CA GLY A 210 -3.79 -10.11 -26.05
C GLY A 210 -4.48 -11.34 -25.46
N ILE A 211 -4.99 -12.23 -26.30
CA ILE A 211 -5.57 -13.50 -25.83
C ILE A 211 -4.45 -14.49 -25.49
N GLY A 212 -4.27 -14.79 -24.21
CA GLY A 212 -3.49 -15.93 -23.74
C GLY A 212 -4.38 -17.19 -23.65
N CYS A 213 -4.02 -18.27 -24.36
CA CYS A 213 -4.67 -19.57 -24.20
C CYS A 213 -3.91 -20.41 -23.17
N TRP A 214 -4.55 -20.70 -22.03
CA TRP A 214 -4.04 -21.62 -21.02
C TRP A 214 -4.96 -22.85 -20.96
N GLU A 215 -4.58 -23.95 -21.63
CA GLU A 215 -5.30 -25.23 -21.52
C GLU A 215 -4.38 -26.33 -20.97
N GLY A 216 -4.81 -26.95 -19.86
CA GLY A 216 -4.22 -28.16 -19.29
C GLY A 216 -3.67 -28.02 -17.87
N PRO A 217 -3.28 -29.15 -17.23
CA PRO A 217 -2.55 -29.13 -15.96
C PRO A 217 -1.17 -28.52 -16.18
N GLU A 218 -0.88 -27.45 -15.46
CA GLU A 218 0.32 -26.67 -15.71
C GLU A 218 1.55 -27.27 -15.00
N PRO A 219 2.68 -27.36 -15.71
CA PRO A 219 3.93 -27.78 -15.09
C PRO A 219 4.38 -26.71 -14.09
N PHE A 220 5.23 -27.11 -13.13
CA PHE A 220 5.95 -26.15 -12.31
C PHE A 220 6.73 -25.16 -13.21
N PRO A 221 6.72 -23.84 -12.92
CA PRO A 221 7.35 -22.85 -13.77
C PRO A 221 8.84 -23.12 -13.96
N SER A 222 9.38 -22.75 -15.12
CA SER A 222 10.83 -22.79 -15.32
C SER A 222 11.54 -21.84 -14.36
N ASP A 223 12.80 -22.13 -14.03
CA ASP A 223 13.57 -21.33 -13.07
C ASP A 223 13.67 -19.86 -13.51
N ASP A 224 13.62 -19.55 -14.81
CA ASP A 224 13.64 -18.18 -15.35
C ASP A 224 12.42 -17.33 -14.98
N ASN A 225 11.34 -17.94 -14.49
CA ASN A 225 10.17 -17.23 -13.98
C ASN A 225 10.35 -16.73 -12.54
N PHE A 226 11.48 -16.99 -11.90
CA PHE A 226 11.74 -16.57 -10.53
C PHE A 226 12.79 -15.46 -10.48
N GLU A 227 12.50 -14.40 -9.72
CA GLU A 227 13.39 -13.25 -9.53
C GLU A 227 13.80 -13.10 -8.07
N GLU A 228 15.04 -12.66 -7.82
CA GLU A 228 15.55 -12.34 -6.49
C GLU A 228 15.46 -10.83 -6.23
N LEU A 229 14.65 -10.46 -5.23
CA LEU A 229 14.60 -9.12 -4.68
C LEU A 229 15.63 -9.02 -3.56
N LYS A 230 16.68 -8.22 -3.80
CA LYS A 230 17.74 -7.99 -2.82
C LYS A 230 17.38 -6.80 -1.92
N PRO A 231 17.78 -6.82 -0.63
CA PRO A 231 17.56 -5.70 0.27
C PRO A 231 18.09 -4.38 -0.29
N GLY A 232 17.24 -3.35 -0.32
CA GLY A 232 17.60 -2.01 -0.78
C GLY A 232 17.90 -1.89 -2.28
N VAL A 233 17.69 -2.94 -3.07
CA VAL A 233 17.86 -2.89 -4.53
C VAL A 233 16.48 -2.92 -5.18
N PRO A 234 16.04 -1.83 -5.82
CA PRO A 234 14.76 -1.81 -6.51
C PRO A 234 14.80 -2.70 -7.76
N TYR A 235 13.79 -3.56 -7.91
CA TYR A 235 13.44 -4.18 -9.18
C TYR A 235 12.80 -3.12 -10.08
N LYS A 236 13.29 -2.99 -11.31
CA LYS A 236 12.81 -1.98 -12.25
C LYS A 236 12.44 -2.59 -13.58
N THR A 237 11.31 -2.19 -14.12
CA THR A 237 10.91 -2.49 -15.50
C THR A 237 10.15 -1.30 -16.09
N THR A 238 10.00 -1.26 -17.40
CA THR A 238 9.22 -0.22 -18.08
C THR A 238 8.30 -0.86 -19.10
N PHE A 239 7.02 -0.56 -18.97
CA PHE A 239 5.96 -0.97 -19.89
C PHE A 239 5.76 0.15 -20.89
N TRP A 240 6.22 -0.07 -22.11
CA TRP A 240 6.16 0.94 -23.14
C TRP A 240 4.84 0.88 -23.88
N LEU A 241 4.30 2.04 -24.23
CA LEU A 241 3.15 2.14 -25.11
C LEU A 241 3.69 2.13 -26.54
N ASP A 242 3.24 1.17 -27.33
CA ASP A 242 3.69 1.01 -28.70
C ASP A 242 2.55 1.36 -29.66
N LYS A 243 2.91 1.69 -30.90
CA LYS A 243 1.92 1.81 -31.98
C LYS A 243 1.51 0.43 -32.44
N PHE A 244 0.33 0.35 -33.04
CA PHE A 244 -0.10 -0.88 -33.67
C PHE A 244 0.86 -1.30 -34.82
N ASP A 245 1.53 -2.44 -34.66
CA ASP A 245 2.33 -3.06 -35.72
C ASP A 245 1.48 -4.08 -36.48
N THR A 246 1.14 -3.76 -37.72
CA THR A 246 0.33 -4.62 -38.60
C THR A 246 1.00 -5.95 -38.95
N ARG A 247 2.32 -6.08 -38.81
CA ARG A 247 3.06 -7.31 -39.12
C ARG A 247 2.95 -8.33 -38.00
N THR A 248 3.01 -7.88 -36.75
CA THR A 248 2.92 -8.74 -35.57
C THR A 248 1.49 -8.80 -35.02
N SER A 249 0.61 -7.87 -35.43
CA SER A 249 -0.72 -7.67 -34.88
C SER A 249 -0.68 -7.41 -33.38
N THR A 250 0.33 -6.64 -32.93
CA THR A 250 0.56 -6.29 -31.52
C THR A 250 0.71 -4.78 -31.36
N GLY A 251 0.61 -4.30 -30.12
CA GLY A 251 0.63 -2.87 -29.80
C GLY A 251 -0.73 -2.24 -30.03
N GLY A 252 -0.75 -0.90 -30.15
CA GLY A 252 -1.98 -0.14 -30.34
C GLY A 252 -2.34 0.72 -29.14
N GLU A 253 -1.52 0.69 -28.10
CA GLU A 253 -1.77 1.38 -26.84
C GLU A 253 -1.79 2.90 -27.06
N LEU A 254 -0.94 3.41 -27.95
CA LEU A 254 -0.94 4.84 -28.29
C LEU A 254 -2.24 5.26 -29.01
N GLU A 255 -2.82 4.40 -29.83
CA GLU A 255 -4.07 4.64 -30.55
C GLU A 255 -5.31 4.63 -29.64
N SER A 256 -5.24 4.00 -28.46
CA SER A 256 -6.28 4.07 -27.43
C SER A 256 -6.35 5.44 -26.73
N LEU A 257 -5.33 6.29 -26.91
CA LEU A 257 -5.27 7.61 -26.30
C LEU A 257 -5.77 8.70 -27.25
N GLN A 258 -6.46 9.69 -26.70
CA GLN A 258 -6.96 10.85 -27.43
C GLN A 258 -5.95 11.99 -27.34
N ALA A 259 -5.81 12.78 -28.40
CA ALA A 259 -4.88 13.90 -28.44
C ALA A 259 -5.33 15.07 -27.56
N ARG A 260 -4.39 15.71 -26.84
CA ARG A 260 -4.62 16.86 -25.97
C ARG A 260 -5.56 16.57 -24.80
N THR A 261 -5.49 15.34 -24.29
CA THR A 261 -6.28 14.86 -23.16
C THR A 261 -5.34 14.61 -22.00
N ARG A 262 -5.82 14.92 -20.79
CA ARG A 262 -5.13 14.57 -19.54
C ARG A 262 -5.68 13.25 -19.02
N TYR A 263 -4.78 12.44 -18.49
CA TYR A 263 -5.09 11.15 -17.92
C TYR A 263 -4.57 11.04 -16.50
N THR A 264 -5.30 10.29 -15.68
CA THR A 264 -4.87 9.85 -14.34
C THR A 264 -4.68 8.36 -14.36
N GLY A 265 -3.49 7.90 -14.00
CA GLY A 265 -3.16 6.48 -13.94
C GLY A 265 -2.94 6.02 -12.50
N MET A 266 -3.33 4.79 -12.21
CA MET A 266 -3.07 4.10 -10.95
C MET A 266 -2.64 2.66 -11.21
N VAL A 267 -2.04 2.05 -10.21
CA VAL A 267 -1.59 0.65 -10.29
C VAL A 267 -2.81 -0.28 -10.29
N SER A 268 -2.82 -1.26 -11.19
CA SER A 268 -3.86 -2.28 -11.25
C SER A 268 -3.77 -3.28 -10.09
N ASP A 269 -4.89 -3.92 -9.77
CA ASP A 269 -4.92 -5.01 -8.78
C ASP A 269 -4.17 -6.26 -9.27
N ASP A 270 -4.11 -6.49 -10.59
CA ASP A 270 -3.38 -7.61 -11.19
C ASP A 270 -1.86 -7.47 -11.02
N LEU A 271 -1.32 -6.27 -11.28
CA LEU A 271 0.11 -5.99 -11.05
C LEU A 271 0.46 -6.16 -9.57
N ARG A 272 -0.39 -5.66 -8.69
CA ARG A 272 -0.22 -5.79 -7.24
C ARG A 272 -0.21 -7.27 -6.82
N SER A 273 -1.11 -8.06 -7.39
CA SER A 273 -1.23 -9.49 -7.11
C SER A 273 -0.06 -10.31 -7.66
N GLY A 274 0.63 -9.82 -8.69
CA GLY A 274 1.80 -10.46 -9.28
C GLY A 274 2.95 -10.71 -8.29
N PHE A 275 3.03 -9.97 -7.20
CA PHE A 275 4.04 -10.16 -6.15
C PHE A 275 3.54 -11.02 -4.97
N GLY A 276 2.38 -11.66 -5.11
CA GLY A 276 1.77 -12.49 -4.06
C GLY A 276 2.48 -13.84 -3.85
N ASN A 277 3.21 -14.35 -4.85
CA ASN A 277 3.87 -15.65 -4.79
C ASN A 277 5.37 -15.51 -4.51
N TRP A 278 5.78 -15.56 -3.24
CA TRP A 278 7.15 -15.27 -2.82
C TRP A 278 7.65 -16.21 -1.71
N ARG A 279 8.98 -16.26 -1.55
CA ARG A 279 9.68 -17.02 -0.50
C ARG A 279 10.94 -16.30 -0.04
N ARG A 280 11.25 -16.38 1.26
CA ARG A 280 12.55 -15.93 1.79
C ARG A 280 13.67 -16.85 1.34
N GLY A 281 14.80 -16.26 1.00
CA GLY A 281 16.01 -16.96 0.57
C GLY A 281 16.28 -16.85 -0.92
N ASN A 282 17.42 -17.40 -1.31
CA ASN A 282 17.95 -17.33 -2.67
C ASN A 282 17.30 -18.37 -3.58
N LYS A 283 17.18 -18.01 -4.85
CA LYS A 283 16.65 -18.80 -5.95
C LYS A 283 17.35 -20.15 -6.07
N GLU A 284 18.68 -20.19 -5.97
CA GLU A 284 19.48 -21.42 -6.06
C GLU A 284 18.99 -22.49 -5.06
N LYS A 285 18.78 -22.11 -3.80
CA LYS A 285 18.34 -23.04 -2.74
C LYS A 285 16.86 -23.40 -2.87
N LEU A 286 16.03 -22.45 -3.29
CA LEU A 286 14.59 -22.64 -3.42
C LEU A 286 14.20 -23.44 -4.65
N LEU A 287 15.06 -23.46 -5.68
CA LEU A 287 14.85 -24.15 -6.96
C LEU A 287 15.86 -25.29 -7.21
N ALA A 288 16.69 -25.67 -6.24
CA ALA A 288 17.52 -26.88 -6.36
C ALA A 288 16.67 -28.16 -6.42
N GLY A 289 17.16 -29.25 -7.01
CA GLY A 289 16.45 -30.54 -6.99
C GLY A 289 15.43 -30.74 -8.11
N ASP A 290 14.64 -31.80 -8.01
CA ASP A 290 13.66 -32.16 -9.05
C ASP A 290 12.35 -31.35 -8.96
N VAL A 291 11.51 -31.46 -10.00
CA VAL A 291 10.25 -30.70 -10.10
C VAL A 291 9.33 -30.96 -8.90
N LYS A 292 9.27 -32.20 -8.41
CA LYS A 292 8.40 -32.55 -7.28
C LYS A 292 8.91 -31.91 -5.98
N GLU A 293 10.21 -31.91 -5.75
CA GLU A 293 10.84 -31.24 -4.60
C GLU A 293 10.68 -29.71 -4.66
N LYS A 294 10.70 -29.12 -5.87
CA LYS A 294 10.41 -27.69 -6.07
C LYS A 294 8.94 -27.39 -5.75
N GLU A 295 8.02 -28.16 -6.33
CA GLU A 295 6.60 -28.04 -6.06
C GLU A 295 6.29 -28.18 -4.57
N GLU A 296 6.86 -29.17 -3.88
CA GLU A 296 6.64 -29.36 -2.44
C GLU A 296 7.13 -28.16 -1.62
N ARG A 297 8.30 -27.58 -1.92
CA ARG A 297 8.77 -26.37 -1.24
C ARG A 297 7.85 -25.17 -1.47
N TRP A 298 7.34 -25.02 -2.69
CA TRP A 298 6.47 -23.91 -3.03
C TRP A 298 5.03 -24.14 -2.57
N LYS A 299 4.51 -25.37 -2.55
CA LYS A 299 3.20 -25.78 -2.00
C LYS A 299 3.16 -25.74 -0.46
N SER A 300 4.22 -26.18 0.22
CA SER A 300 4.17 -26.61 1.63
C SER A 300 4.65 -25.58 2.65
N GLY A 301 4.46 -24.29 2.38
CA GLY A 301 4.74 -23.32 3.42
C GLY A 301 3.72 -22.22 3.43
N SER A 302 3.52 -21.69 4.62
CA SER A 302 2.68 -20.54 4.94
C SER A 302 2.89 -19.32 4.04
N GLY A 303 3.89 -19.31 3.15
CA GLY A 303 4.19 -18.28 2.17
C GLY A 303 3.47 -18.39 0.81
N CYS A 304 2.86 -19.53 0.45
CA CYS A 304 2.10 -19.63 -0.81
C CYS A 304 0.78 -18.83 -0.79
N SER A 305 0.48 -18.22 0.36
CA SER A 305 -0.66 -17.34 0.63
C SER A 305 -0.37 -16.38 1.81
N ALA A 306 0.89 -16.16 2.20
CA ALA A 306 1.19 -15.17 3.22
C ALA A 306 0.97 -13.79 2.62
N GLN A 307 -0.04 -13.10 3.15
CA GLN A 307 -0.43 -11.75 2.77
C GLN A 307 0.77 -10.80 2.83
N SER A 308 1.37 -10.46 1.69
CA SER A 308 2.37 -9.41 1.62
C SER A 308 1.70 -8.06 1.90
N ILE A 309 2.48 -7.13 2.47
CA ILE A 309 2.06 -5.74 2.61
C ILE A 309 2.71 -4.99 1.47
N ILE A 310 1.90 -4.53 0.53
CA ILE A 310 2.36 -3.74 -0.62
C ILE A 310 1.80 -2.33 -0.45
N GLU A 311 2.70 -1.39 -0.19
CA GLU A 311 2.44 0.05 -0.25
C GLU A 311 2.51 0.49 -1.71
N VAL A 312 1.45 1.10 -2.21
CA VAL A 312 1.32 1.50 -3.61
C VAL A 312 1.45 3.02 -3.69
N SER A 313 2.18 3.52 -4.68
CA SER A 313 2.30 4.96 -4.91
C SER A 313 0.96 5.62 -5.21
N ASP A 314 0.86 6.92 -4.92
CA ASP A 314 -0.28 7.72 -5.31
C ASP A 314 -0.53 7.67 -6.84
N PRO A 315 -1.77 7.95 -7.28
CA PRO A 315 -2.08 8.10 -8.70
C PRO A 315 -1.16 9.12 -9.38
N PHE A 316 -0.77 8.84 -10.61
CA PHE A 316 0.05 9.72 -11.44
C PHE A 316 -0.79 10.38 -12.53
N THR A 317 -0.28 11.47 -13.11
CA THR A 317 -0.95 12.16 -14.22
C THR A 317 -0.01 12.38 -15.39
N PHE A 318 -0.56 12.37 -16.60
CA PHE A 318 0.13 12.74 -17.83
C PHE A 318 -0.83 13.34 -18.84
N GLU A 319 -0.30 14.02 -19.85
CA GLU A 319 -1.06 14.63 -20.95
C GLU A 319 -0.59 14.09 -22.29
N THR A 320 -1.48 14.05 -23.27
CA THR A 320 -1.12 13.65 -24.63
C THR A 320 -0.87 14.85 -25.53
N ALA A 321 0.19 14.79 -26.31
CA ALA A 321 0.47 15.70 -27.41
C ALA A 321 0.16 15.01 -28.74
N ALA A 322 -0.37 15.78 -29.68
CA ALA A 322 -0.58 15.34 -31.06
C ALA A 322 0.74 15.01 -31.76
#